data_AF-F3FK40-F1
#
_entry.id   AF-F3FK40-F1
#
_cell.length_a   1.000
_cell.length_b   1.000
_cell.length_c   1.000
_cell.angle_alpha   90.00
_cell.angle_beta   90.00
_cell.angle_gamma   90.00
#
_symmetry.space_group_name_H-M   'P 1'
#
loop_
_entity.id
_entity.type
_entity.pdbx_description
1 polymer ?
#
loop_
_entity_poly.entity_id
_entity_poly.type
_entity_poly.pdbx_seq_one_letter_code
_entity_poly.pdbx_strand_id
1 'polypeptide(L)' 'MHKIEDVMSKQILILPGDGIGPEIMTEAVKVLELANEKYQLGFELTHDVIGR' A
#
# COMPACT_ATOMS: atom_id res chain seq x y z
N MET A 1 21.08 15.16 21.83
CA MET A 1 20.77 14.88 20.41
C MET A 1 19.70 13.79 20.42
N HIS A 2 18.43 14.17 20.30
CA HIS A 2 17.33 13.19 20.18
C HIS A 2 17.55 12.47 18.85
N LYS A 3 17.78 11.15 18.90
CA LYS A 3 17.63 10.31 17.71
C LYS A 3 16.18 10.48 17.30
N ILE A 4 15.95 11.06 16.12
CA ILE A 4 14.65 11.03 15.47
C ILE A 4 14.36 9.54 15.35
N GLU A 5 13.40 9.09 16.15
CA GLU A 5 12.89 7.74 16.10
C GLU A 5 12.47 7.51 14.66
N ASP A 6 13.06 6.50 14.00
CA ASP A 6 12.62 6.04 12.68
C ASP A 6 11.09 5.96 12.74
N VAL A 7 10.41 6.90 12.07
CA VAL A 7 9.00 6.77 11.82
C VAL A 7 8.91 5.56 10.92
N MET A 8 8.66 4.39 11.51
CA MET A 8 8.60 3.13 10.78
C MET A 8 7.56 3.29 9.69
N SER A 9 8.03 3.51 8.46
CA SER A 9 7.20 3.60 7.27
C SER A 9 6.39 2.31 7.21
N LYS A 10 5.07 2.44 7.34
CA LYS A 10 4.17 1.28 7.35
C LYS A 10 4.16 0.74 5.92
N GLN A 11 4.56 -0.51 5.73
CA GLN A 11 4.55 -1.11 4.40
C GLN A 11 3.34 -2.02 4.22
N ILE A 12 2.64 -1.83 3.10
CA ILE A 12 1.51 -2.66 2.68
C ILE A 12 1.93 -3.38 1.40
N LEU A 13 1.88 -4.70 1.44
CA LEU A 13 2.11 -5.55 0.27
C LEU A 13 0.79 -5.74 -0.49
N ILE A 14 0.80 -5.36 -1.76
CA ILE A 14 -0.29 -5.53 -2.71
C ILE A 14 -0.05 -6.82 -3.49
N LEU A 15 -0.98 -7.75 -3.33
CA LEU A 15 -1.00 -9.04 -4.03
C LEU A 15 -2.31 -9.13 -4.82
N PRO A 16 -2.30 -8.90 -6.15
CA PRO A 16 -3.52 -8.78 -6.94
C PRO A 16 -4.27 -10.11 -7.12
N GLY A 17 -3.59 -11.25 -7.00
CA GLY A 17 -4.22 -12.57 -7.15
C GLY A 17 -4.63 -12.89 -8.59
N ASP A 18 -5.52 -13.88 -8.73
CA ASP A 18 -6.04 -14.38 -10.01
C ASP A 18 -7.47 -13.88 -10.32
N GLY A 19 -7.96 -14.18 -11.52
CA GLY A 19 -9.33 -13.88 -11.94
C GLY A 19 -9.55 -12.38 -12.10
N ILE A 20 -10.57 -11.83 -11.43
CA ILE A 20 -10.89 -10.38 -11.42
C ILE A 20 -10.09 -9.59 -10.37
N GLY A 21 -9.15 -10.24 -9.69
CA GLY A 21 -8.34 -9.66 -8.62
C GLY A 21 -7.54 -8.42 -9.06
N PRO A 22 -6.79 -8.47 -10.18
CA PRO A 22 -6.05 -7.32 -10.69
C PRO A 22 -6.92 -6.08 -10.97
N GLU A 23 -8.12 -6.28 -11.53
CA GLU A 23 -9.05 -5.20 -11.85
C GLU A 23 -9.60 -4.52 -10.59
N ILE A 24 -9.99 -5.31 -9.58
CA ILE A 24 -10.47 -4.76 -8.30
C ILE A 24 -9.32 -4.09 -7.54
N MET A 25 -8.14 -4.69 -7.56
CA MET A 25 -6.97 -4.18 -6.84
C MET A 25 -6.53 -2.82 -7.37
N THR A 26 -6.67 -2.59 -8.68
CA THR A 26 -6.39 -1.30 -9.32
C THR A 26 -7.21 -0.17 -8.69
N GLU A 27 -8.50 -0.39 -8.44
CA GLU A 27 -9.35 0.64 -7.82
C GLU A 27 -9.11 0.75 -6.30
N ALA A 28 -8.79 -0.35 -5.62
CA ALA A 28 -8.43 -0.34 -4.21
C ALA A 28 -7.15 0.48 -3.94
N VAL A 29 -6.13 0.33 -4.80
CA VAL A 29 -4.88 1.10 -4.72
C VAL A 29 -5.15 2.60 -4.83
N LYS A 30 -6.02 3.05 -5.75
CA LYS A 30 -6.38 4.47 -5.86
C LYS A 30 -7.00 5.03 -4.58
N VAL A 31 -7.86 4.25 -3.92
CA VAL A 31 -8.49 4.65 -2.65
C VAL A 31 -7.44 4.70 -1.54
N LEU A 32 -6.51 3.75 -1.49
CA LEU A 32 -5.41 3.73 -0.54
C LEU A 32 -4.49 4.93 -0.72
N GLU A 33 -4.09 5.26 -1.95
CA GLU A 33 -3.25 6.43 -2.23
C GLU A 33 -3.95 7.72 -1.81
N LEU A 34 -5.23 7.88 -2.16
CA LEU A 34 -6.03 9.03 -1.74
C LEU A 34 -6.12 9.13 -0.21
N ALA A 35 -6.30 8.01 0.49
CA ALA A 35 -6.35 7.97 1.95
C ALA A 35 -4.98 8.31 2.57
N ASN A 36 -3.89 7.81 1.99
CA ASN A 36 -2.53 8.08 2.44
C ASN A 36 -2.22 9.58 2.41
N GLU A 37 -2.59 10.24 1.32
CA GLU A 37 -2.45 11.69 1.17
C GLU A 37 -3.40 12.45 2.11
N LYS A 38 -4.71 12.14 2.06
CA LYS A 38 -5.74 12.87 2.80
C LYS A 38 -5.55 12.84 4.32
N TYR A 39 -5.05 11.74 4.85
CA TYR A 39 -4.88 11.53 6.28
C TYR A 39 -3.41 11.53 6.73
N GLN A 40 -2.47 11.84 5.82
CA GLN A 40 -1.03 11.89 6.10
C GLN A 40 -0.51 10.61 6.79
N LEU A 41 -0.94 9.45 6.28
CA LEU A 41 -0.72 8.17 6.97
C LEU A 41 0.72 7.65 6.84
N GLY A 42 1.46 8.12 5.83
CA GLY A 42 2.88 7.84 5.67
C GLY A 42 3.19 6.35 5.44
N PHE A 43 2.28 5.61 4.80
CA PHE A 43 2.54 4.23 4.41
C PHE A 43 3.07 4.15 2.97
N GLU A 44 3.74 3.05 2.65
CA GLU A 44 4.23 2.72 1.31
C GLU A 44 3.55 1.46 0.78
N LEU A 45 3.27 1.46 -0.51
CA LEU A 45 2.73 0.29 -1.22
C LEU A 45 3.85 -0.43 -1.95
N THR A 46 3.99 -1.72 -1.69
CA THR A 46 4.87 -2.62 -2.45
C THR A 46 4.01 -3.60 -3.22
N HIS A 47 4.45 -4.01 -4.40
CA HIS A 47 3.67 -4.89 -5.28
C HIS A 47 4.45 -6.18 -5.51
N ASP A 48 3.76 -7.30 -5.42
CA ASP A 48 4.28 -8.60 -5.80
C ASP A 48 3.15 -9.46 -6.39
N VAL A 49 3.50 -10.61 -6.94
CA VAL A 49 2.57 -11.54 -7.57
C VAL A 49 2.26 -12.70 -6.62
N ILE A 50 1.00 -13.12 -6.60
CA ILE A 50 0.58 -14.38 -5.99
C ILE A 50 -0.55 -14.93 -6.84
N GLY A 51 -0.62 -16.25 -7.00
CA GLY A 51 -1.59 -16.88 -7.89
C GLY A 51 -0.98 -18.07 -8.61
N ARG A 52 -1.70 -18.58 -9.62
CA ARG A 52 -1.30 -19.75 -10.40
C ARG A 52 -0.32 -19.45 -11.53
#